data_AF-A0A847XQ78-F1
#
_entry.id   AF-A0A847XQ78-F1
#
_cell.length_a   1.000
_cell.length_b   1.000
_cell.length_c   1.000
_cell.angle_alpha   90.00
_cell.angle_beta   90.00
_cell.angle_gamma   90.00
#
_symmetry.space_group_name_H-M   'P 1'
#
loop_
_entity.id
_entity.type
_entity.pdbx_description
1 polymer ?
#
loop_
_entity_poly.entity_id
_entity_poly.type
_entity_poly.pdbx_seq_one_letter_code
_entity_poly.pdbx_strand_id
1 'polypeptide(L)' 'MKVIGITGKTGGKMKPLCDILVNVPAVDTAEIQELQRPALHVICRIVENHFYGEE' A
#
# COMPACT_ATOMS: atom_id res chain seq x y z
N MET A 1 -3.75 -17.53 2.34
CA MET A 1 -2.95 -16.32 2.62
C MET A 1 -3.66 -15.14 1.98
N LYS A 2 -3.88 -14.04 2.69
CA LYS A 2 -4.40 -12.80 2.10
C LYS A 2 -3.25 -12.04 1.44
N VAL A 3 -3.44 -11.57 0.21
CA VAL A 3 -2.42 -10.87 -0.58
C VAL A 3 -2.78 -9.39 -0.70
N ILE A 4 -1.90 -8.53 -0.21
CA ILE A 4 -2.01 -7.08 -0.35
C ILE A 4 -0.93 -6.61 -1.33
N GLY A 5 -1.35 -6.05 -2.47
CA GLY A 5 -0.46 -5.47 -3.45
C GLY A 5 -0.40 -3.95 -3.32
N ILE A 6 0.80 -3.38 -3.45
CA ILE A 6 1.00 -1.92 -3.46
C ILE A 6 1.75 -1.56 -4.74
N THR A 7 1.24 -0.62 -5.51
CA THR A 7 1.71 -0.38 -6.88
C THR A 7 1.30 1.00 -7.39
N GLY A 8 1.68 1.32 -8.63
CA GLY A 8 1.28 2.55 -9.32
C GLY A 8 -0.15 2.52 -9.85
N LYS A 9 -0.47 3.48 -10.71
CA LYS A 9 -1.83 3.86 -11.11
C LYS A 9 -2.78 2.71 -11.47
N THR A 10 -2.29 1.72 -12.22
CA THR A 10 -3.15 0.67 -12.81
C THR A 10 -3.10 -0.67 -12.08
N GLY A 11 -2.01 -0.93 -11.34
CA GLY A 11 -1.66 -2.21 -10.75
C GLY A 11 -1.37 -3.38 -11.70
N GLY A 12 -1.52 -3.16 -13.00
CA GLY A 12 -1.09 -4.10 -14.05
C GLY A 12 -1.48 -5.56 -13.81
N LYS A 13 -0.53 -6.46 -14.08
CA LYS A 13 -0.69 -7.92 -13.92
C LYS A 13 -0.83 -8.36 -12.46
N MET A 14 -0.52 -7.49 -11.50
CA MET A 14 -0.56 -7.80 -10.08
C MET A 14 -1.98 -7.69 -9.52
N LYS A 15 -2.80 -6.78 -10.07
CA LYS A 15 -4.21 -6.57 -9.66
C LYS A 15 -5.04 -7.85 -9.48
N PRO A 16 -5.08 -8.80 -10.45
CA PRO A 16 -5.87 -10.03 -10.29
C PRO A 16 -5.27 -11.03 -9.29
N LEU A 17 -4.04 -10.82 -8.84
CA LEU A 17 -3.35 -11.70 -7.89
C LEU A 17 -3.49 -11.24 -6.43
N CYS A 18 -4.09 -10.07 -6.20
CA CYS A 18 -4.22 -9.46 -4.88
C CYS A 18 -5.68 -9.46 -4.39
N ASP A 19 -5.88 -9.77 -3.11
CA ASP A 19 -7.17 -9.57 -2.43
C ASP A 19 -7.46 -8.07 -2.21
N ILE A 20 -6.41 -7.31 -1.91
CA ILE A 20 -6.46 -5.87 -1.68
C ILE A 20 -5.35 -5.23 -2.50
N LEU A 21 -5.66 -4.15 -3.21
CA LEU A 21 -4.71 -3.45 -4.05
C LEU A 21 -4.69 -1.96 -3.70
N VAL A 22 -3.53 -1.46 -3.31
CA VAL A 22 -3.26 -0.04 -3.01
C VAL A 22 -2.54 0.58 -4.20
N ASN A 23 -3.26 1.37 -4.99
CA ASN A 23 -2.71 2.06 -6.15
C ASN A 23 -2.43 3.51 -5.81
N VAL A 24 -1.19 3.95 -5.98
CA VAL A 24 -0.85 5.37 -5.96
C VAL A 24 -1.11 5.99 -7.34
N PRO A 25 -1.58 7.24 -7.44
CA PRO A 25 -1.99 7.86 -8.71
C PRO A 25 -0.81 8.30 -9.61
N ALA A 26 0.29 7.56 -9.63
CA ALA A 26 1.50 7.86 -10.39
C ALA A 26 1.87 6.75 -11.39
N VAL A 27 2.61 7.11 -12.43
CA VAL A 27 3.11 6.19 -13.47
C VAL A 27 4.64 6.15 -13.54
N ASP A 28 5.31 7.20 -13.06
CA ASP A 28 6.77 7.22 -12.94
C ASP A 28 7.22 6.44 -11.69
N THR A 29 8.30 5.69 -11.80
CA THR A 29 8.75 4.80 -10.71
C THR A 29 9.18 5.58 -9.47
N ALA A 30 9.86 6.71 -9.63
CA ALA A 30 10.31 7.50 -8.49
C ALA A 30 9.11 8.11 -7.76
N GLU A 31 8.16 8.69 -8.49
CA GLU A 31 6.92 9.24 -7.91
C GLU A 31 6.07 8.14 -7.24
N ILE A 32 5.98 6.96 -7.86
CA ILE A 32 5.29 5.81 -7.27
C ILE A 32 5.91 5.46 -5.91
N GLN A 33 7.23 5.33 -5.81
CA GLN A 33 7.91 4.98 -4.56
C GLN A 33 7.73 6.06 -3.48
N GLU A 34 7.82 7.33 -3.87
CA GLU A 34 7.58 8.47 -2.98
C GLU A 34 6.17 8.45 -2.37
N LEU A 35 5.15 8.09 -3.15
CA LEU A 35 3.76 7.99 -2.70
C LEU A 35 3.46 6.69 -1.94
N GLN A 36 4.16 5.60 -2.25
CA GLN A 36 4.00 4.33 -1.54
C GLN A 36 4.58 4.38 -0.13
N ARG A 37 5.68 5.10 0.09
CA ARG A 37 6.33 5.23 1.40
C ARG A 37 5.41 5.77 2.50
N PRO A 38 4.70 6.90 2.34
CA PRO A 38 3.74 7.36 3.35
C PRO A 38 2.55 6.41 3.51
N ALA A 39 2.09 5.76 2.44
CA ALA A 39 1.03 4.74 2.54
C ALA A 39 1.47 3.55 3.42
N LEU A 40 2.71 3.07 3.25
CA LEU A 40 3.31 2.03 4.09
C LEU A 40 3.45 2.50 5.54
N HIS A 41 3.90 3.73 5.79
CA HIS A 41 3.98 4.27 7.15
C HIS A 41 2.61 4.37 7.83
N VAL A 42 1.57 4.77 7.11
CA VAL A 42 0.20 4.79 7.62
C VAL A 42 -0.27 3.38 7.96
N ILE A 43 0.01 2.38 7.12
CA ILE A 43 -0.31 0.98 7.41
C ILE A 43 0.40 0.52 8.70
N CYS A 44 1.70 0.79 8.84
CA CYS A 44 2.44 0.47 10.06
C CYS A 44 1.80 1.15 11.28
N ARG A 45 1.43 2.42 11.17
CA ARG A 45 0.80 3.17 12.27
C ARG A 45 -0.59 2.62 12.63
N ILE A 46 -1.40 2.26 11.65
CA ILE A 46 -2.71 1.64 11.87
C ILE A 46 -2.55 0.30 12.60
N VAL A 47 -1.62 -0.53 12.16
CA VAL A 47 -1.35 -1.84 12.76
C VAL A 47 -0.81 -1.67 14.19
N GLU A 48 0.17 -0.78 14.38
CA GLU A 48 0.72 -0.45 15.70
C GLU A 48 -0.37 0.02 16.66
N ASN A 49 -1.20 0.97 16.25
CA ASN A 49 -2.31 1.47 17.06
C ASN A 49 -3.36 0.39 17.35
N HIS A 50 -3.66 -0.48 16.38
CA HIS A 50 -4.65 -1.54 16.58
C HIS A 50 -4.23 -2.57 17.63
N PHE A 51 -2.94 -2.89 17.70
CA PHE A 51 -2.41 -3.91 18.62
C PHE A 51 -1.86 -3.33 19.93
N TYR A 52 -1.32 -2.11 19.90
CA TYR A 52 -0.54 -1.53 21.00
C TYR A 52 -0.92 -0.07 21.33
N GLY A 53 -1.93 0.51 20.68
CA GLY A 53 -2.41 1.84 21.04
C GLY A 53 -3.04 1.81 22.43
N GLU A 54 -2.52 2.60 23.36
CA GLU A 54 -3.23 2.98 24.58
C GLU A 54 -4.24 4.10 24.22
N GLU A 55 -5.43 4.09 24.84
CA GLU A 55 -6.50 5.09 24.60
C GLU A 55 -6.04 6.54 24.79
#